data_AF-A0A4Q2VG77-F1
#
_entry.id   AF-A0A4Q2VG77-F1
#
_cell.length_a   1.000
_cell.length_b   1.000
_cell.length_c   1.000
_cell.angle_alpha   90.00
_cell.angle_beta   90.00
_cell.angle_gamma   90.00
#
_symmetry.space_group_name_H-M   'P 1'
#
loop_
_entity.id
_entity.type
_entity.pdbx_description
1 polymer ?
#
loop_
_entity_poly.entity_id
_entity_poly.type
_entity_poly.pdbx_seq_one_letter_code
_entity_poly.pdbx_strand_id
1 'polypeptide(L)'
;METILEWPVFEDLTSLRKGQSLAIADSDSEDYNVSPGNPTEQSSEAAGVGLDIDIDHAIHMFLQNVHSKNPILDSRLLAEAVRYCSENGFDTSKESALVIIACALGLRSSPFVPSRDRKHVPRNSADDQAEQLFRRGIQILALQPPSLLATQCRFFCGVYEMFCIRPVAAWLHFSQASLQLKLHIHSRTFSCPVDPSVDSGLLQRLYWSCMQSECELSNELRTTTVGLEHLAFPYAFPQPPAQNGPSSPFDPGANAGLESWMYYLSETSLRRVGNEIISTLYSQEPLTWTKDIPGLCVRSQQLLDKLDAW
;
A
#
# COMPACT_ATOMS: atom_id res chain seq x y z
N MET A 1 -10.02 9.13 12.08
CA MET A 1 -11.27 8.36 11.86
C MET A 1 -12.08 8.11 13.15
N GLU A 2 -11.44 7.86 14.30
CA GLU A 2 -12.14 7.57 15.57
C GLU A 2 -13.00 8.73 16.10
N THR A 3 -12.55 9.97 15.93
CA THR A 3 -13.27 11.19 16.35
C THR A 3 -14.53 11.47 15.53
N ILE A 4 -14.65 10.92 14.33
CA ILE A 4 -15.89 11.03 13.52
C ILE A 4 -16.95 10.10 14.10
N LEU A 5 -16.55 8.94 14.62
CA LEU A 5 -17.47 8.00 15.27
C LEU A 5 -17.91 8.50 16.66
N GLU A 6 -17.19 9.44 17.27
CA GLU A 6 -17.59 10.13 18.51
C GLU A 6 -18.67 11.20 18.30
N TRP A 7 -19.10 11.46 17.06
CA TRP A 7 -20.14 12.45 16.80
C TRP A 7 -21.50 11.98 17.35
N PRO A 8 -22.36 12.91 17.80
CA PRO A 8 -23.66 12.57 18.43
C PRO A 8 -24.55 11.67 17.56
N VAL A 9 -24.40 11.73 16.24
CA VAL A 9 -25.16 10.91 15.28
C VAL A 9 -24.76 9.42 15.28
N PHE A 10 -23.63 9.07 15.89
CA PHE A 10 -23.10 7.70 15.97
C PHE A 10 -23.02 7.18 17.40
N GLU A 11 -23.71 7.79 18.38
CA GLU A 11 -23.72 7.37 19.79
C GLU A 11 -24.01 5.87 19.95
N ASP A 12 -24.94 5.32 19.16
CA ASP A 12 -25.25 3.88 19.17
C ASP A 12 -24.04 3.01 18.80
N LEU A 13 -23.19 3.45 17.86
CA LEU A 13 -21.98 2.74 17.42
C LEU A 13 -20.81 2.94 18.40
N THR A 14 -20.75 4.06 19.11
CA THR A 14 -19.74 4.29 20.16
C THR A 14 -19.91 3.32 21.33
N SER A 15 -21.15 2.94 21.64
CA SER A 15 -21.45 2.00 22.73
C SER A 15 -20.94 0.58 22.45
N LEU A 16 -20.98 0.14 21.19
CA LEU A 16 -20.46 -1.15 20.71
C LEU A 16 -18.93 -1.24 20.75
N ARG A 17 -18.23 -0.10 20.73
CA ARG A 17 -16.76 -0.05 20.58
C ARG A 17 -16.01 0.29 21.86
N LYS A 18 -16.69 0.63 22.97
CA LYS A 18 -16.02 0.86 24.26
C LYS A 18 -15.23 -0.40 24.67
N GLY A 19 -13.91 -0.36 24.48
CA GLY A 19 -12.98 -1.42 24.86
C GLY A 19 -12.22 -2.11 23.71
N GLN A 20 -12.54 -1.85 22.44
CA GLN A 20 -11.81 -2.44 21.31
C GLN A 20 -10.77 -1.44 20.78
N SER A 21 -9.53 -1.59 21.27
CA SER A 21 -8.37 -0.95 20.64
C SER A 21 -8.21 -1.49 19.22
N LEU A 22 -7.87 -0.63 18.25
CA LEU A 22 -7.44 -1.09 16.93
C LEU A 22 -6.12 -1.87 16.99
N ALA A 23 -5.40 -1.80 18.11
CA ALA A 23 -4.18 -2.56 18.35
C ALA A 23 -4.40 -4.07 18.23
N ILE A 24 -3.29 -4.79 18.02
CA ILE A 24 -3.27 -6.26 17.94
C ILE A 24 -4.02 -6.84 19.13
N ALA A 25 -5.13 -7.53 18.87
CA ALA A 25 -5.84 -8.30 19.88
C ALA A 25 -5.03 -9.55 20.19
N ASP A 26 -4.66 -9.72 21.45
CA ASP A 26 -3.91 -10.87 21.91
C ASP A 26 -4.80 -12.12 21.85
N SER A 27 -4.59 -12.93 20.80
CA SER A 27 -5.35 -14.16 20.56
C SER A 27 -4.83 -15.32 21.40
N ASP A 28 -3.74 -15.12 22.17
CA ASP A 28 -3.15 -16.14 23.03
C ASP A 28 -3.98 -16.39 24.31
N SER A 29 -5.10 -15.68 24.49
CA SER A 29 -5.99 -15.77 25.65
C SER A 29 -7.25 -16.64 25.45
N GLU A 30 -7.29 -17.48 24.41
CA GLU A 30 -8.26 -18.58 24.38
C GLU A 30 -7.79 -19.70 25.32
N ASP A 31 -8.53 -19.83 26.43
CA ASP A 31 -8.34 -20.84 27.47
C ASP A 31 -7.93 -22.21 26.93
N TYR A 32 -6.82 -22.74 27.45
CA TYR A 32 -6.37 -24.12 27.31
C TYR A 32 -7.39 -25.11 27.92
N ASN A 33 -8.53 -25.33 27.27
CA ASN A 33 -9.39 -26.48 27.51
C ASN A 33 -9.05 -27.58 26.51
N VAL A 34 -7.90 -28.22 26.72
CA VAL A 34 -7.56 -29.48 26.04
C VAL A 34 -8.48 -30.58 26.59
N SER A 35 -9.61 -30.81 25.91
CA SER A 35 -10.33 -32.07 26.03
C SER A 35 -9.60 -33.16 25.23
N PRO A 36 -9.28 -34.32 25.82
CA PRO A 36 -8.64 -35.41 25.08
C PRO A 36 -9.69 -36.12 24.23
N GLY A 37 -9.71 -35.86 22.92
CA GLY A 37 -10.67 -36.44 21.99
C GLY A 37 -10.09 -36.66 20.60
N ASN A 38 -9.59 -37.87 20.39
CA ASN A 38 -9.26 -38.60 19.16
C ASN A 38 -8.41 -37.97 18.01
N PRO A 39 -7.38 -38.69 17.52
CA PRO A 39 -6.54 -38.31 16.40
C PRO A 39 -7.15 -38.79 15.08
N THR A 40 -7.99 -37.99 14.43
CA THR A 40 -8.29 -38.20 13.00
C THR A 40 -8.81 -36.90 12.41
N GLU A 41 -7.89 -36.04 11.97
CA GLU A 41 -8.05 -35.03 10.90
C GLU A 41 -6.79 -34.16 10.87
N GLN A 42 -5.65 -34.82 10.59
CA GLN A 42 -4.49 -34.11 10.08
C GLN A 42 -4.26 -34.60 8.65
N SER A 43 -4.10 -33.64 7.76
CA SER A 43 -3.52 -33.76 6.41
C SER A 43 -4.51 -34.01 5.26
N SER A 44 -5.21 -32.96 4.84
CA SER A 44 -5.54 -32.75 3.41
C SER A 44 -5.87 -31.29 3.10
N GLU A 45 -4.87 -30.40 3.19
CA GLU A 45 -4.91 -29.09 2.50
C GLU A 45 -3.65 -28.87 1.64
N ALA A 46 -3.10 -29.96 1.09
CA ALA A 46 -2.08 -29.93 0.04
C ALA A 46 -2.64 -30.39 -1.32
N ALA A 47 -3.97 -30.34 -1.50
CA ALA A 47 -4.59 -30.45 -2.80
C ALA A 47 -4.90 -29.03 -3.26
N GLY A 48 -4.21 -28.57 -4.30
CA GLY A 48 -4.49 -27.29 -4.92
C GLY A 48 -5.97 -27.23 -5.29
N VAL A 49 -6.73 -26.45 -4.53
CA VAL A 49 -8.00 -25.92 -5.00
C VAL A 49 -7.62 -25.08 -6.20
N GLY A 50 -7.87 -25.62 -7.40
CA GLY A 50 -7.81 -24.86 -8.62
C GLY A 50 -8.82 -23.73 -8.47
N LEU A 51 -8.34 -22.57 -8.04
CA LEU A 51 -9.14 -21.37 -8.05
C LEU A 51 -9.36 -21.06 -9.54
N ASP A 52 -10.55 -21.36 -10.04
CA ASP A 52 -10.99 -21.00 -11.38
C ASP A 52 -11.17 -19.47 -11.42
N ILE A 53 -10.06 -18.76 -11.61
CA ILE A 53 -9.98 -17.31 -11.62
C ILE A 53 -9.73 -16.87 -13.05
N ASP A 54 -10.54 -15.94 -13.50
CA ASP A 54 -10.22 -15.13 -14.67
C ASP A 54 -9.09 -14.15 -14.31
N ILE A 55 -7.85 -14.61 -14.51
CA ILE A 55 -6.63 -13.84 -14.20
C ILE A 55 -6.63 -12.53 -14.99
N ASP A 56 -6.99 -12.57 -16.27
CA ASP A 56 -6.98 -11.39 -17.14
C ASP A 56 -7.98 -10.33 -16.64
N HIS A 57 -9.19 -10.75 -16.29
CA HIS A 57 -10.19 -9.83 -15.73
C HIS A 57 -9.72 -9.23 -14.40
N ALA A 58 -9.21 -10.05 -13.47
CA ALA A 58 -8.76 -9.57 -12.17
C ALA A 58 -7.59 -8.59 -12.30
N ILE A 59 -6.61 -8.89 -13.16
CA ILE A 59 -5.48 -7.99 -13.43
C ILE A 59 -5.94 -6.69 -14.08
N HIS A 60 -6.90 -6.74 -15.00
CA HIS A 60 -7.49 -5.55 -15.60
C HIS A 60 -8.10 -4.62 -14.54
N MET A 61 -8.89 -5.18 -13.61
CA MET A 61 -9.50 -4.44 -12.51
C MET A 61 -8.44 -3.84 -11.56
N PHE A 62 -7.39 -4.60 -11.26
CA PHE A 62 -6.26 -4.13 -10.46
C PHE A 62 -5.56 -2.93 -11.12
N LEU A 63 -5.28 -3.00 -12.42
CA LEU A 63 -4.61 -1.94 -13.15
C LEU A 63 -5.44 -0.65 -13.14
N GLN A 64 -6.74 -0.77 -13.35
CA GLN A 64 -7.65 0.38 -13.40
C GLN A 64 -7.87 1.03 -12.03
N ASN A 65 -8.11 0.23 -10.99
CA ASN A 65 -8.60 0.74 -9.71
C ASN A 65 -7.50 0.92 -8.65
N VAL A 66 -6.36 0.24 -8.80
CA VAL A 66 -5.33 0.18 -7.76
C VAL A 66 -4.00 0.72 -8.26
N HIS A 67 -3.46 0.15 -9.34
CA HIS A 67 -2.15 0.55 -9.87
C HIS A 67 -2.16 1.97 -10.46
N SER A 68 -3.29 2.42 -11.03
CA SER A 68 -3.48 3.80 -11.49
C SER A 68 -3.20 4.86 -10.41
N LYS A 69 -3.36 4.50 -9.13
CA LYS A 69 -3.10 5.36 -7.97
C LYS A 69 -1.75 5.09 -7.32
N ASN A 70 -1.23 3.88 -7.49
CA ASN A 70 0.04 3.43 -6.94
C ASN A 70 0.87 2.80 -8.07
N PRO A 71 1.47 3.60 -8.96
CA PRO A 71 2.14 3.10 -10.15
C PRO A 71 3.52 2.55 -9.77
N ILE A 72 3.59 1.56 -8.89
CA ILE A 72 4.86 1.01 -8.39
C ILE A 72 5.26 -0.27 -9.14
N LEU A 73 4.49 -0.74 -10.13
CA LEU A 73 4.87 -1.87 -11.00
C LEU A 73 5.24 -1.41 -12.41
N ASP A 74 6.05 -2.22 -13.08
CA ASP A 74 6.27 -2.16 -14.52
C ASP A 74 5.24 -3.05 -15.23
N SER A 75 4.47 -2.47 -16.15
CA SER A 75 3.42 -3.16 -16.90
C SER A 75 3.95 -4.34 -17.72
N ARG A 76 5.22 -4.32 -18.15
CA ARG A 76 5.83 -5.43 -18.90
C ARG A 76 6.19 -6.60 -18.01
N LEU A 77 6.82 -6.32 -16.86
CA LEU A 77 7.15 -7.37 -15.89
C LEU A 77 5.88 -8.04 -15.36
N LEU A 78 4.81 -7.26 -15.15
CA LEU A 78 3.51 -7.81 -14.80
C LEU A 78 2.93 -8.68 -15.93
N ALA A 79 3.01 -8.24 -17.19
CA ALA A 79 2.55 -9.02 -18.35
C ALA A 79 3.27 -10.37 -18.50
N GLU A 80 4.59 -10.37 -18.31
CA GLU A 80 5.39 -11.60 -18.34
C GLU A 80 5.00 -12.57 -17.22
N ALA A 81 4.83 -12.06 -16.00
CA ALA A 81 4.40 -12.85 -14.85
C ALA A 81 2.97 -13.42 -15.04
N VAL A 82 2.03 -12.60 -15.53
CA VAL A 82 0.65 -13.04 -15.80
C VAL A 82 0.60 -14.12 -16.86
N ARG A 83 1.35 -13.96 -17.96
CA ARG A 83 1.45 -14.99 -19.01
C ARG A 83 1.99 -16.30 -18.43
N TYR A 84 3.08 -16.22 -17.67
CA TYR A 84 3.66 -17.40 -17.03
C TYR A 84 2.65 -18.10 -16.09
N CYS A 85 1.96 -17.35 -15.23
CA CYS A 85 0.98 -17.92 -14.31
C CYS A 85 -0.26 -18.49 -15.02
N SER A 86 -0.66 -17.90 -16.15
CA SER A 86 -1.80 -18.40 -16.94
C SER A 86 -1.47 -19.72 -17.64
N GLU A 87 -0.22 -19.90 -18.08
CA GLU A 87 0.24 -21.12 -18.75
C GLU A 87 0.62 -22.24 -17.77
N ASN A 88 1.24 -21.90 -16.63
CA ASN A 88 1.87 -22.87 -15.72
C ASN A 88 1.18 -22.95 -14.34
N GLY A 89 0.18 -22.11 -14.08
CA GLY A 89 -0.40 -21.93 -12.75
C GLY A 89 0.49 -21.13 -11.80
N PHE A 90 0.07 -21.02 -10.55
CA PHE A 90 0.81 -20.29 -9.51
C PHE A 90 1.81 -21.19 -8.79
N ASP A 91 3.10 -20.89 -8.95
CA ASP A 91 4.19 -21.51 -8.19
C ASP A 91 4.49 -20.73 -6.88
N THR A 92 5.61 -21.06 -6.23
CA THR A 92 6.06 -20.42 -4.98
C THR A 92 7.03 -19.26 -5.22
N SER A 93 7.08 -18.69 -6.42
CA SER A 93 7.91 -17.52 -6.73
C SER A 93 7.28 -16.21 -6.25
N LYS A 94 8.12 -15.18 -6.11
CA LYS A 94 7.70 -13.80 -5.85
C LYS A 94 6.86 -13.23 -7.01
N GLU A 95 7.12 -13.64 -8.25
CA GLU A 95 6.33 -13.28 -9.43
C GLU A 95 4.91 -13.86 -9.34
N SER A 96 4.76 -15.14 -8.97
CA SER A 96 3.43 -15.72 -8.71
C SER A 96 2.73 -15.06 -7.53
N ALA A 97 3.46 -14.74 -6.45
CA ALA A 97 2.89 -14.00 -5.32
C ALA A 97 2.36 -12.62 -5.75
N LEU A 98 3.10 -11.90 -6.61
CA LEU A 98 2.67 -10.62 -7.17
C LEU A 98 1.35 -10.78 -7.94
N VAL A 99 1.27 -11.75 -8.86
CA VAL A 99 0.06 -11.97 -9.67
C VAL A 99 -1.12 -12.35 -8.78
N ILE A 100 -0.93 -13.25 -7.80
CA ILE A 100 -1.97 -13.64 -6.84
C ILE A 100 -2.51 -12.43 -6.05
N ILE A 101 -1.61 -11.60 -5.52
CA ILE A 101 -1.99 -10.40 -4.75
C ILE A 101 -2.68 -9.38 -5.65
N ALA A 102 -2.21 -9.19 -6.88
CA ALA A 102 -2.85 -8.33 -7.86
C ALA A 102 -4.26 -8.83 -8.23
N CYS A 103 -4.45 -10.13 -8.42
CA CYS A 103 -5.77 -10.71 -8.64
C CYS A 103 -6.70 -10.49 -7.44
N ALA A 104 -6.22 -10.72 -6.21
CA ALA A 104 -6.99 -10.49 -5.00
C ALA A 104 -7.46 -9.02 -4.88
N LEU A 105 -6.56 -8.08 -5.16
CA LEU A 105 -6.87 -6.65 -5.23
C LEU A 105 -7.85 -6.32 -6.35
N GLY A 106 -7.69 -6.92 -7.52
CA GLY A 106 -8.60 -6.73 -8.65
C GLY A 106 -10.02 -7.15 -8.32
N LEU A 107 -10.19 -8.34 -7.75
CA LEU A 107 -11.49 -8.87 -7.30
C LEU A 107 -12.11 -8.04 -6.17
N ARG A 108 -11.28 -7.49 -5.28
CA ARG A 108 -11.74 -6.63 -4.18
C ARG A 108 -12.07 -5.21 -4.64
N SER A 109 -11.38 -4.72 -5.66
CA SER A 109 -11.57 -3.38 -6.19
C SER A 109 -12.88 -3.28 -6.96
N SER A 110 -13.66 -2.24 -6.71
CA SER A 110 -14.86 -1.94 -7.49
C SER A 110 -14.83 -0.48 -7.95
N PRO A 111 -15.33 -0.18 -9.16
CA PRO A 111 -15.53 1.20 -9.57
C PRO A 111 -16.55 1.83 -8.63
N PHE A 112 -16.33 3.08 -8.25
CA PHE A 112 -17.28 3.79 -7.41
C PHE A 112 -18.60 3.99 -8.17
N VAL A 113 -19.63 3.25 -7.75
CA VAL A 113 -21.01 3.43 -8.25
C VAL A 113 -21.81 4.09 -7.14
N PRO A 114 -22.31 5.33 -7.32
CA PRO A 114 -23.15 5.99 -6.32
C PRO A 114 -24.45 5.22 -6.12
N SER A 115 -24.49 4.35 -5.11
CA SER A 115 -25.68 3.55 -4.83
C SER A 115 -26.69 4.36 -3.99
N ARG A 116 -27.91 4.51 -4.50
CA ARG A 116 -29.02 5.19 -3.80
C ARG A 116 -29.71 4.31 -2.76
N ASP A 117 -29.52 2.99 -2.81
CA ASP A 117 -30.11 2.03 -1.89
C ASP A 117 -29.03 1.25 -1.13
N ARG A 118 -28.88 1.53 0.17
CA ARG A 118 -27.89 0.94 1.08
C ARG A 118 -28.37 -0.35 1.77
N LYS A 119 -29.46 -0.96 1.30
CA LYS A 119 -30.22 -1.93 2.13
C LYS A 119 -29.69 -3.36 2.10
N HIS A 120 -28.73 -3.69 1.25
CA HIS A 120 -28.02 -4.96 1.34
C HIS A 120 -26.71 -4.88 0.54
N VAL A 121 -25.57 -5.10 1.20
CA VAL A 121 -24.35 -5.52 0.50
C VAL A 121 -24.37 -7.04 0.54
N PRO A 122 -24.66 -7.74 -0.57
CA PRO A 122 -24.54 -9.19 -0.60
C PRO A 122 -23.08 -9.56 -0.33
N ARG A 123 -22.84 -10.53 0.56
CA ARG A 123 -21.52 -11.13 0.71
C ARG A 123 -21.18 -11.79 -0.63
N ASN A 124 -20.25 -11.20 -1.36
CA ASN A 124 -20.01 -11.54 -2.75
C ASN A 124 -19.05 -12.75 -2.79
N SER A 125 -19.32 -13.76 -3.62
CA SER A 125 -18.40 -14.90 -3.79
C SER A 125 -17.00 -14.45 -4.20
N ALA A 126 -16.90 -13.31 -4.90
CA ALA A 126 -15.65 -12.64 -5.25
C ALA A 126 -14.84 -12.19 -4.02
N ASP A 127 -15.49 -11.78 -2.93
CA ASP A 127 -14.79 -11.36 -1.70
C ASP A 127 -14.14 -12.53 -0.98
N ASP A 128 -14.83 -13.68 -0.92
CA ASP A 128 -14.29 -14.90 -0.32
C ASP A 128 -13.15 -15.47 -1.19
N GLN A 129 -13.27 -15.40 -2.53
CA GLN A 129 -12.19 -15.76 -3.45
C GLN A 129 -10.97 -14.83 -3.32
N ALA A 130 -11.19 -13.51 -3.24
CA ALA A 130 -10.13 -12.53 -3.03
C ALA A 130 -9.35 -12.82 -1.74
N GLU A 131 -10.06 -13.19 -0.65
CA GLU A 131 -9.43 -13.52 0.62
C GLU A 131 -8.60 -14.81 0.56
N GLN A 132 -9.08 -15.83 -0.14
CA GLN A 132 -8.32 -17.08 -0.35
C GLN A 132 -7.03 -16.82 -1.16
N LEU A 133 -7.14 -16.03 -2.23
CA LEU A 133 -5.98 -15.62 -3.02
C LEU A 133 -4.99 -14.83 -2.16
N PHE A 134 -5.48 -13.84 -1.43
CA PHE A 134 -4.65 -13.00 -0.59
C PHE A 134 -3.86 -13.82 0.44
N ARG A 135 -4.51 -14.76 1.12
CA ARG A 135 -3.85 -15.68 2.05
C ARG A 135 -2.75 -16.49 1.38
N ARG A 136 -3.01 -17.06 0.20
CA ARG A 136 -1.99 -17.80 -0.58
C ARG A 136 -0.82 -16.90 -0.97
N GLY A 137 -1.09 -15.67 -1.41
CA GLY A 137 -0.07 -14.69 -1.78
C GLY A 137 0.85 -14.33 -0.61
N ILE A 138 0.27 -14.08 0.58
CA ILE A 138 1.04 -13.83 1.80
C ILE A 138 1.90 -15.03 2.19
N GLN A 139 1.37 -16.26 2.11
CA GLN A 139 2.11 -17.47 2.44
C GLN A 139 3.36 -17.62 1.55
N ILE A 140 3.21 -17.43 0.24
CA ILE A 140 4.35 -17.47 -0.69
C ILE A 140 5.35 -16.36 -0.34
N LEU A 141 4.86 -15.14 -0.14
CA LEU A 141 5.69 -13.96 0.16
C LEU A 141 6.43 -14.07 1.50
N ALA A 142 5.88 -14.78 2.49
CA ALA A 142 6.51 -15.01 3.78
C ALA A 142 7.79 -15.88 3.67
N LEU A 143 7.88 -16.69 2.61
CA LEU A 143 9.03 -17.56 2.35
C LEU A 143 10.11 -16.87 1.48
N GLN A 144 9.84 -15.68 0.94
CA GLN A 144 10.76 -15.00 0.03
C GLN A 144 11.78 -14.12 0.78
N PRO A 145 13.03 -14.06 0.32
CA PRO A 145 14.00 -13.11 0.83
C PRO A 145 13.61 -11.66 0.45
N PRO A 146 14.07 -10.65 1.21
CA PRO A 146 13.87 -9.24 0.86
C PRO A 146 14.45 -8.91 -0.52
N SER A 147 13.64 -8.25 -1.35
CA SER A 147 14.00 -7.75 -2.67
C SER A 147 13.05 -6.61 -3.05
N LEU A 148 13.38 -5.80 -4.06
CA LEU A 148 12.46 -4.74 -4.52
C LEU A 148 11.08 -5.29 -4.92
N LEU A 149 11.04 -6.47 -5.55
CA LEU A 149 9.78 -7.15 -5.89
C LEU A 149 9.02 -7.62 -4.65
N ALA A 150 9.72 -8.20 -3.67
CA ALA A 150 9.08 -8.55 -2.40
C ALA A 150 8.54 -7.29 -1.68
N THR A 151 9.24 -6.17 -1.76
CA THR A 151 8.78 -4.87 -1.22
C THR A 151 7.55 -4.35 -1.95
N GLN A 152 7.49 -4.45 -3.29
CA GLN A 152 6.29 -4.14 -4.09
C GLN A 152 5.11 -5.01 -3.64
N CYS A 153 5.30 -6.32 -3.50
CA CYS A 153 4.26 -7.24 -3.02
C CYS A 153 3.79 -6.88 -1.61
N ARG A 154 4.71 -6.58 -0.67
CA ARG A 154 4.37 -6.16 0.70
C ARG A 154 3.57 -4.86 0.71
N PHE A 155 3.93 -3.89 -0.13
CA PHE A 155 3.15 -2.67 -0.29
C PHE A 155 1.71 -2.98 -0.73
N PHE A 156 1.53 -3.80 -1.76
CA PHE A 156 0.20 -4.20 -2.21
C PHE A 156 -0.58 -5.02 -1.18
N CYS A 157 0.10 -5.77 -0.30
CA CYS A 157 -0.59 -6.37 0.85
C CYS A 157 -1.19 -5.30 1.77
N GLY A 158 -0.46 -4.22 2.04
CA GLY A 158 -1.00 -3.09 2.80
C GLY A 158 -2.20 -2.44 2.11
N VAL A 159 -2.13 -2.27 0.78
CA VAL A 159 -3.26 -1.76 -0.01
C VAL A 159 -4.48 -2.69 0.10
N TYR A 160 -4.29 -4.01 0.01
CA TYR A 160 -5.40 -4.97 0.14
C TYR A 160 -6.07 -4.88 1.50
N GLU A 161 -5.29 -4.77 2.57
CA GLU A 161 -5.80 -4.58 3.93
C GLU A 161 -6.57 -3.26 4.07
N MET A 162 -6.15 -2.20 3.38
CA MET A 162 -6.91 -0.94 3.31
C MET A 162 -8.26 -1.12 2.60
N PHE A 163 -8.31 -1.86 1.49
CA PHE A 163 -9.58 -2.22 0.84
C PHE A 163 -10.50 -3.06 1.76
N CYS A 164 -9.91 -3.82 2.68
CA CYS A 164 -10.65 -4.60 3.68
C CYS A 164 -10.96 -3.83 4.97
N ILE A 165 -10.61 -2.53 5.06
CA ILE A 165 -10.80 -1.70 6.26
C ILE A 165 -10.09 -2.30 7.49
N ARG A 166 -8.88 -2.84 7.30
CA ARG A 166 -8.02 -3.42 8.34
C ARG A 166 -6.75 -2.57 8.53
N PRO A 167 -6.87 -1.35 9.11
CA PRO A 167 -5.79 -0.37 9.11
C PRO A 167 -4.54 -0.82 9.86
N VAL A 168 -4.65 -1.64 10.91
CA VAL A 168 -3.48 -2.14 11.64
C VAL A 168 -2.70 -3.19 10.85
N ALA A 169 -3.40 -4.12 10.19
CA ALA A 169 -2.76 -5.06 9.27
C ALA A 169 -2.10 -4.31 8.10
N ALA A 170 -2.80 -3.31 7.54
CA ALA A 170 -2.27 -2.46 6.49
C ALA A 170 -0.98 -1.75 6.93
N TRP A 171 -0.99 -1.13 8.11
CA TRP A 171 0.17 -0.45 8.68
C TRP A 171 1.36 -1.39 8.87
N LEU A 172 1.16 -2.61 9.40
CA LEU A 172 2.24 -3.60 9.53
C LEU A 172 2.88 -3.94 8.19
N HIS A 173 2.08 -4.12 7.14
CA HIS A 173 2.58 -4.36 5.79
C HIS A 173 3.34 -3.16 5.22
N PHE A 174 2.81 -1.94 5.37
CA PHE A 174 3.48 -0.73 4.92
C PHE A 174 4.79 -0.48 5.67
N SER A 175 4.81 -0.60 6.99
CA SER A 175 6.04 -0.47 7.78
C SER A 175 7.09 -1.51 7.40
N GLN A 176 6.69 -2.75 7.10
CA GLN A 176 7.62 -3.76 6.60
C GLN A 176 8.16 -3.41 5.21
N ALA A 177 7.31 -2.93 4.30
CA ALA A 177 7.75 -2.46 2.99
C ALA A 177 8.72 -1.26 3.12
N SER A 178 8.39 -0.29 3.98
CA SER A 178 9.22 0.87 4.30
C SER A 178 10.58 0.49 4.84
N LEU A 179 10.63 -0.47 5.78
CA LEU A 179 11.87 -0.96 6.35
C LEU A 179 12.76 -1.64 5.30
N GLN A 180 12.18 -2.52 4.48
CA GLN A 180 12.91 -3.19 3.40
C GLN A 180 13.48 -2.17 2.40
N LEU A 181 12.67 -1.17 2.03
CA LEU A 181 13.08 -0.12 1.13
C LEU A 181 14.22 0.73 1.74
N LYS A 182 14.12 1.11 3.01
CA LYS A 182 15.16 1.83 3.74
C LYS A 182 16.47 1.08 3.76
N LEU A 183 16.44 -0.21 4.07
CA LEU A 183 17.63 -1.08 4.05
C LEU A 183 18.22 -1.19 2.64
N HIS A 184 17.37 -1.33 1.61
CA HIS A 184 17.80 -1.35 0.22
C HIS A 184 18.51 -0.04 -0.17
N ILE A 185 17.93 1.12 0.15
CA ILE A 185 18.55 2.44 -0.09
C ILE A 185 19.90 2.55 0.62
N HIS A 186 19.96 2.22 1.91
CA HIS A 186 21.22 2.24 2.66
C HIS A 186 22.29 1.36 2.03
N SER A 187 21.92 0.13 1.62
CA SER A 187 22.86 -0.80 0.98
C SER A 187 23.47 -0.24 -0.31
N ARG A 188 22.70 0.56 -1.06
CA ARG A 188 23.17 1.26 -2.26
C ARG A 188 24.07 2.44 -1.91
N THR A 189 23.83 3.14 -0.81
CA THR A 189 24.73 4.21 -0.36
C THR A 189 26.11 3.67 0.01
N PHE A 190 26.19 2.45 0.54
CA PHE A 190 27.47 1.79 0.86
C PHE A 190 28.16 1.15 -0.35
N SER A 191 27.41 0.79 -1.39
CA SER A 191 27.94 0.20 -2.61
C SER A 191 28.21 1.32 -3.63
N CYS A 192 29.50 1.61 -3.91
CA CYS A 192 30.04 2.52 -4.94
C CYS A 192 29.03 3.12 -5.96
N PRO A 193 29.01 4.44 -6.26
CA PRO A 193 27.93 5.11 -6.98
C PRO A 193 27.58 4.44 -8.30
N VAL A 194 26.56 3.57 -8.27
CA VAL A 194 25.99 2.95 -9.46
C VAL A 194 25.18 4.01 -10.19
N ASP A 195 25.41 4.09 -11.49
CA ASP A 195 24.76 5.00 -12.43
C ASP A 195 23.26 5.18 -12.10
N PRO A 196 22.76 6.41 -11.87
CA PRO A 196 21.41 6.67 -11.36
C PRO A 196 20.26 6.37 -12.35
N SER A 197 20.48 5.60 -13.42
CA SER A 197 19.63 5.64 -14.61
C SER A 197 18.55 4.56 -14.72
N VAL A 198 18.70 3.35 -14.16
CA VAL A 198 17.75 2.24 -14.43
C VAL A 198 16.73 1.99 -13.31
N ASP A 199 17.16 1.97 -12.05
CA ASP A 199 16.25 1.67 -10.91
C ASP A 199 15.72 2.92 -10.19
N SER A 200 16.23 4.10 -10.53
CA SER A 200 15.90 5.35 -9.81
C SER A 200 14.41 5.67 -9.82
N GLY A 201 13.75 5.49 -10.98
CA GLY A 201 12.32 5.79 -11.11
C GLY A 201 11.42 4.85 -10.31
N LEU A 202 11.70 3.53 -10.31
CA LEU A 202 10.95 2.59 -9.47
C LEU A 202 11.20 2.86 -7.98
N LEU A 203 12.46 3.08 -7.60
CA LEU A 203 12.84 3.32 -6.22
C LEU A 203 12.19 4.60 -5.68
N GLN A 204 12.12 5.67 -6.48
CA GLN A 204 11.38 6.89 -6.16
C GLN A 204 9.88 6.64 -6.00
N ARG A 205 9.24 5.91 -6.94
CA ARG A 205 7.80 5.61 -6.85
C ARG A 205 7.48 4.81 -5.58
N LEU A 206 8.27 3.78 -5.29
CA LEU A 206 8.15 3.01 -4.05
C LEU A 206 8.37 3.87 -2.80
N TYR A 207 9.37 4.75 -2.81
CA TYR A 207 9.65 5.65 -1.68
C TYR A 207 8.46 6.53 -1.34
N TRP A 208 7.89 7.22 -2.33
CA TRP A 208 6.76 8.10 -2.11
C TRP A 208 5.49 7.33 -1.70
N SER A 209 5.20 6.21 -2.36
CA SER A 209 4.05 5.38 -2.02
C SER A 209 4.14 4.80 -0.60
N CYS A 210 5.29 4.23 -0.21
CA CYS A 210 5.50 3.69 1.13
C CYS A 210 5.48 4.79 2.20
N MET A 211 6.21 5.89 1.98
CA MET A 211 6.24 7.01 2.95
C MET A 211 4.85 7.59 3.15
N GLN A 212 4.08 7.83 2.08
CA GLN A 212 2.73 8.36 2.20
C GLN A 212 1.82 7.42 3.00
N SER A 213 1.73 6.15 2.58
CA SER A 213 0.81 5.18 3.18
C SER A 213 1.15 4.87 4.65
N GLU A 214 2.44 4.78 4.97
CA GLU A 214 2.89 4.57 6.36
C GLU A 214 2.62 5.79 7.23
N CYS A 215 2.96 7.01 6.78
CA CYS A 215 2.74 8.21 7.58
C CYS A 215 1.25 8.49 7.83
N GLU A 216 0.39 8.29 6.83
CA GLU A 216 -1.05 8.48 6.97
C GLU A 216 -1.63 7.54 8.02
N LEU A 217 -1.30 6.25 7.97
CA LEU A 217 -1.76 5.29 8.97
C LEU A 217 -1.09 5.48 10.32
N SER A 218 0.18 5.85 10.38
CA SER A 218 0.85 6.15 11.66
C SER A 218 0.20 7.32 12.39
N ASN A 219 -0.23 8.35 11.66
CA ASN A 219 -0.96 9.46 12.25
C ASN A 219 -2.35 9.01 12.78
N GLU A 220 -3.08 8.22 12.00
CA GLU A 220 -4.40 7.73 12.40
C GLU A 220 -4.34 6.75 13.58
N LEU A 221 -3.35 5.85 13.59
CA LEU A 221 -3.14 4.84 14.63
C LEU A 221 -2.32 5.36 15.81
N ARG A 222 -1.81 6.59 15.73
CA ARG A 222 -0.91 7.22 16.71
C ARG A 222 0.34 6.36 16.98
N THR A 223 0.90 5.77 15.94
CA THR A 223 2.14 4.99 15.97
C THR A 223 3.32 5.78 15.40
N THR A 224 4.54 5.27 15.58
CA THR A 224 5.74 5.82 14.94
C THR A 224 5.95 5.21 13.56
N THR A 225 6.48 5.99 12.64
CA THR A 225 6.97 5.54 11.34
C THR A 225 8.33 4.83 11.47
N VAL A 226 8.71 4.04 10.47
CA VAL A 226 10.06 3.45 10.36
C VAL A 226 11.14 4.51 10.02
N GLY A 227 10.73 5.73 9.68
CA GLY A 227 11.63 6.85 9.42
C GLY A 227 12.22 6.82 8.01
N LEU A 228 11.39 6.56 6.98
CA LEU A 228 11.76 6.74 5.57
C LEU A 228 11.90 8.24 5.24
N GLU A 229 11.09 9.08 5.87
CA GLU A 229 11.07 10.54 5.74
C GLU A 229 12.38 11.21 6.20
N HIS A 230 13.18 10.52 7.02
CA HIS A 230 14.46 11.01 7.50
C HIS A 230 15.64 10.72 6.54
N LEU A 231 15.40 9.95 5.47
CA LEU A 231 16.45 9.65 4.50
C LEU A 231 16.69 10.86 3.58
N ALA A 232 17.96 11.19 3.34
CA ALA A 232 18.38 12.11 2.29
C ALA A 232 18.28 11.42 0.90
N PHE A 233 17.10 10.96 0.54
CA PHE A 233 16.82 10.26 -0.72
C PHE A 233 16.34 11.26 -1.78
N PRO A 234 16.80 11.19 -3.06
CA PRO A 234 16.70 12.31 -3.99
C PRO A 234 15.27 12.77 -4.27
N TYR A 235 15.07 14.07 -4.08
CA TYR A 235 13.81 14.83 -4.14
C TYR A 235 13.30 15.11 -5.56
N ALA A 236 13.81 14.47 -6.61
CA ALA A 236 13.18 14.62 -7.92
C ALA A 236 11.77 14.03 -7.87
N PHE A 237 10.80 14.65 -8.53
CA PHE A 237 9.56 13.93 -8.82
C PHE A 237 9.92 12.69 -9.62
N PRO A 238 9.26 11.55 -9.36
CA PRO A 238 9.47 10.39 -10.19
C PRO A 238 9.20 10.77 -11.64
N GLN A 239 9.95 10.20 -12.56
CA GLN A 239 9.68 10.36 -13.98
C GLN A 239 8.63 9.34 -14.41
N PRO A 240 7.73 9.70 -15.35
CA PRO A 240 6.80 8.72 -15.89
C PRO A 240 7.61 7.55 -16.48
N PRO A 241 7.11 6.30 -16.37
CA PRO A 241 7.75 5.16 -17.01
C PRO A 241 7.97 5.47 -18.50
N ALA A 242 9.18 5.22 -19.01
CA ALA A 242 9.51 5.52 -20.38
C ALA A 242 8.59 4.73 -21.33
N GLN A 243 7.75 5.44 -22.10
CA GLN A 243 6.86 4.83 -23.11
C GLN A 243 7.61 4.30 -24.35
N ASN A 244 8.95 4.41 -24.38
CA ASN A 244 9.79 4.21 -25.55
C ASN A 244 10.10 2.73 -25.87
N GLY A 245 9.18 1.79 -25.63
CA GLY A 245 9.39 0.41 -26.07
C GLY A 245 8.10 -0.24 -26.55
N PRO A 246 8.12 -1.54 -26.87
CA PRO A 246 6.95 -2.23 -27.37
C PRO A 246 5.78 -2.11 -26.37
N SER A 247 4.59 -1.83 -26.91
CA SER A 247 3.36 -1.70 -26.15
C SER A 247 3.01 -3.02 -25.45
N SER A 248 2.81 -2.97 -24.14
CA SER A 248 2.30 -4.09 -23.34
C SER A 248 0.78 -4.19 -23.49
N PRO A 249 0.16 -5.39 -23.40
CA PRO A 249 -1.29 -5.55 -23.29
C PRO A 249 -1.91 -4.77 -22.11
N PHE A 250 -1.08 -4.48 -21.12
CA PHE A 250 -1.43 -3.79 -19.89
C PHE A 250 -1.06 -2.31 -19.86
N ASP A 251 -0.55 -1.76 -20.98
CA ASP A 251 -0.31 -0.33 -21.04
C ASP A 251 -1.66 0.40 -21.06
N PRO A 252 -1.93 1.26 -20.05
CA PRO A 252 -3.10 2.12 -20.13
C PRO A 252 -2.92 3.01 -21.36
N GLY A 253 -4.00 3.17 -22.15
CA GLY A 253 -3.96 4.05 -23.32
C GLY A 253 -3.35 5.40 -22.97
N ALA A 254 -2.63 6.04 -23.91
CA ALA A 254 -1.75 7.18 -23.63
C ALA A 254 -2.36 8.26 -22.72
N ASN A 255 -3.65 8.57 -22.90
CA ASN A 255 -4.37 9.54 -22.08
C ASN A 255 -4.62 9.05 -20.64
N ALA A 256 -5.10 7.82 -20.46
CA ALA A 256 -5.38 7.25 -19.13
C ALA A 256 -4.10 7.04 -18.30
N GLY A 257 -3.00 6.68 -18.97
CA GLY A 257 -1.68 6.61 -18.34
C GLY A 257 -1.19 7.98 -17.87
N LEU A 258 -1.38 9.02 -18.69
CA LEU A 258 -1.03 10.39 -18.33
C LEU A 258 -1.89 10.92 -17.17
N GLU A 259 -3.20 10.70 -17.19
CA GLU A 259 -4.11 11.11 -16.11
C GLU A 259 -3.76 10.46 -14.77
N SER A 260 -3.52 9.14 -14.78
CA SER A 260 -3.08 8.39 -13.60
C SER A 260 -1.75 8.93 -13.06
N TRP A 261 -0.84 9.27 -13.97
CA TRP A 261 0.45 9.85 -13.62
C TRP A 261 0.34 11.26 -13.02
N MET A 262 -0.47 12.12 -13.64
CA MET A 262 -0.73 13.48 -13.13
C MET A 262 -1.37 13.43 -11.75
N TYR A 263 -2.32 12.52 -11.52
CA TYR A 263 -2.91 12.29 -10.21
C TYR A 263 -1.85 11.88 -9.17
N TYR A 264 -1.00 10.90 -9.51
CA TYR A 264 0.05 10.45 -8.61
C TYR A 264 1.05 11.56 -8.27
N LEU A 265 1.43 12.38 -9.26
CA LEU A 265 2.31 13.52 -9.05
C LEU A 265 1.65 14.62 -8.20
N SER A 266 0.36 14.92 -8.42
CA SER A 266 -0.36 15.93 -7.63
C SER A 266 -0.50 15.52 -6.17
N GLU A 267 -0.79 14.24 -5.91
CA GLU A 267 -0.81 13.69 -4.55
C GLU A 267 0.56 13.76 -3.89
N THR A 268 1.61 13.35 -4.61
CA THR A 268 2.99 13.40 -4.10
C THR A 268 3.43 14.83 -3.83
N SER A 269 3.10 15.80 -4.70
CA SER A 269 3.48 17.19 -4.52
C SER A 269 2.75 17.82 -3.33
N LEU A 270 1.46 17.56 -3.17
CA LEU A 270 0.68 18.02 -2.03
C LEU A 270 1.24 17.47 -0.72
N ARG A 271 1.60 16.17 -0.69
CA ARG A 271 2.21 15.55 0.48
C ARG A 271 3.55 16.16 0.84
N ARG A 272 4.39 16.49 -0.14
CA ARG A 272 5.67 17.17 0.09
C ARG A 272 5.49 18.54 0.72
N VAL A 273 4.58 19.35 0.20
CA VAL A 273 4.25 20.66 0.78
C VAL A 273 3.74 20.49 2.20
N GLY A 274 2.85 19.53 2.45
CA GLY A 274 2.36 19.21 3.80
C GLY A 274 3.48 18.80 4.77
N ASN A 275 4.38 17.91 4.36
CA ASN A 275 5.53 17.51 5.17
C ASN A 275 6.48 18.69 5.42
N GLU A 276 6.69 19.57 4.44
CA GLU A 276 7.51 20.78 4.60
C GLU A 276 6.88 21.76 5.60
N ILE A 277 5.55 21.95 5.56
CA ILE A 277 4.80 22.74 6.55
C ILE A 277 4.97 22.14 7.94
N ILE A 278 4.75 20.83 8.08
CA ILE A 278 4.90 20.12 9.36
C ILE A 278 6.32 20.27 9.89
N SER A 279 7.32 20.08 9.04
CA SER A 279 8.72 20.17 9.45
C SER A 279 9.11 21.60 9.83
N THR A 280 8.68 22.59 9.05
CA THR A 280 9.07 23.98 9.23
C THR A 280 8.40 24.61 10.46
N LEU A 281 7.11 24.31 10.65
CA LEU A 281 6.32 24.90 11.74
C LEU A 281 6.39 24.01 12.98
N TYR A 282 6.19 22.71 12.87
CA TYR A 282 5.91 21.85 14.03
C TYR A 282 7.06 20.94 14.48
N SER A 283 8.23 20.94 13.83
CA SER A 283 9.38 20.16 14.32
C SER A 283 10.09 20.76 15.54
N GLN A 284 9.80 22.02 15.87
CA GLN A 284 10.40 22.69 17.02
C GLN A 284 9.36 22.86 18.14
N GLU A 285 9.84 23.00 19.38
CA GLU A 285 8.94 23.32 20.50
C GLU A 285 8.17 24.61 20.21
N PRO A 286 6.90 24.74 20.64
CA PRO A 286 6.09 25.93 20.38
C PRO A 286 6.74 27.24 20.88
N LEU A 287 7.55 27.15 21.94
CA LEU A 287 8.30 28.28 22.52
C LEU A 287 9.47 28.75 21.65
N THR A 288 9.86 27.98 20.64
CA THR A 288 10.93 28.36 19.70
C THR A 288 10.42 29.37 18.67
N TRP A 289 9.12 29.36 18.36
CA TRP A 289 8.49 30.31 17.44
C TRP A 289 8.58 31.76 17.94
N THR A 290 8.52 31.95 19.26
CA THR A 290 8.59 33.29 19.87
C THR A 290 10.00 33.89 19.82
N LYS A 291 11.03 33.08 19.53
CA LYS A 291 12.43 33.53 19.44
C LYS A 291 12.76 34.18 18.09
N ASP A 292 12.05 33.84 17.02
CA ASP A 292 12.26 34.36 15.67
C ASP A 292 10.94 34.47 14.89
N ILE A 293 10.09 35.39 15.33
CA ILE A 293 8.81 35.69 14.68
C ILE A 293 9.00 36.18 13.24
N PRO A 294 9.94 37.11 12.92
CA PRO A 294 10.13 37.58 11.55
C PRO A 294 10.55 36.46 10.59
N GLY A 295 11.50 35.60 10.98
CA GLY A 295 11.93 34.47 10.16
C GLY A 295 10.84 33.40 10.00
N LEU A 296 9.95 33.24 10.99
CA LEU A 296 8.76 32.40 10.85
C LEU A 296 7.76 32.97 9.83
N CYS A 297 7.49 34.28 9.85
CA CYS A 297 6.60 34.92 8.87
C CYS A 297 7.11 34.76 7.43
N VAL A 298 8.42 34.94 7.20
CA VAL A 298 9.03 34.75 5.88
C VAL A 298 8.87 33.32 5.39
N ARG A 299 9.18 32.33 6.24
CA ARG A 299 9.02 30.91 5.91
C ARG A 299 7.56 30.54 5.66
N SER A 300 6.64 31.07 6.46
CA SER A 300 5.21 30.87 6.26
C SER A 300 4.73 31.45 4.93
N GLN A 301 5.22 32.61 4.52
CA GLN A 301 4.86 33.21 3.22
C GLN A 301 5.39 32.35 2.07
N GLN A 302 6.63 31.85 2.15
CA GLN A 302 7.18 30.95 1.13
C GLN A 302 6.36 29.66 0.98
N LEU A 303 5.83 29.13 2.08
CA LEU A 303 4.95 27.96 2.05
C LEU A 303 3.59 28.28 1.44
N LEU A 304 3.03 29.47 1.70
CA LEU A 304 1.80 29.94 1.05
C LEU A 304 2.00 30.12 -0.46
N ASP A 305 3.09 30.76 -0.88
CA ASP A 305 3.39 30.97 -2.30
C ASP A 305 3.55 29.63 -3.04
N LYS A 306 4.13 28.61 -2.38
CA LYS A 306 4.22 27.24 -2.91
C LYS A 306 2.85 26.57 -3.04
N LEU A 307 1.96 26.81 -2.08
CA LEU A 307 0.60 26.27 -2.08
C LEU A 307 -0.26 26.94 -3.18
N ASP A 308 -0.11 28.25 -3.37
CA ASP A 308 -0.81 29.00 -4.42
C ASP A 308 -0.32 28.63 -5.83
N ALA A 309 0.93 28.18 -5.95
CA ALA A 309 1.51 27.69 -7.20
C ALA A 309 1.12 26.25 -7.54
N TRP A 310 0.60 25.48 -6.57
CA TRP A 310 0.11 24.11 -6.74
C TRP A 310 -1.35 24.10 -7.19
#